data_AF-A0A2V5H0Q7-F1
#
_entry.id   AF-A0A2V5H0Q7-F1
#
_cell.length_a   1.000
_cell.length_b   1.000
_cell.length_c   1.000
_cell.angle_alpha   90.00
_cell.angle_beta   90.00
_cell.angle_gamma   90.00
#
_symmetry.space_group_name_H-M   'P 1'
#
loop_
_entity.id
_entity.type
_entity.pdbx_description
1 polymer ?
#
loop_
_entity_poly.entity_id
_entity_poly.type
_entity_poly.pdbx_seq_one_letter_code
_entity_poly.pdbx_strand_id
1 'polypeptide(L)'
;ECVTYYADADCHHSIGNYIPTCEGNCFQFSSFQGLVVEGNFIHGTDCIVYSDPDCQNEIGVTPNAINQNVDCLSYGEAQSMKCYFDC
;
A
#
# COMPACT_ATOMS: atom_id res chain seq x y z
N GLU A 1 -5.28 2.47 -10.87
CA GLU A 1 -5.20 1.48 -9.78
C GLU A 1 -3.77 1.00 -9.70
N CYS A 2 -3.06 1.35 -8.63
CA CYS A 2 -1.69 0.91 -8.43
C CYS A 2 -1.30 1.12 -6.98
N VAL A 3 -0.51 0.20 -6.45
CA VAL A 3 0.16 0.31 -5.16
C VAL A 3 1.65 0.28 -5.43
N THR A 4 2.34 1.36 -5.13
CA THR A 4 3.81 1.46 -5.25
C THR A 4 4.41 1.57 -3.86
N TYR A 5 5.40 0.74 -3.56
CA TYR A 5 6.06 0.69 -2.25
C TYR A 5 7.55 0.99 -2.38
N TYR A 6 8.10 1.61 -1.32
CA TYR A 6 9.38 2.31 -1.37
C TYR A 6 10.29 1.91 -0.20
N ALA A 7 11.59 1.91 -0.45
CA ALA A 7 12.59 1.63 0.57
C ALA A 7 12.77 2.77 1.57
N ASP A 8 12.30 3.98 1.25
CA ASP A 8 12.38 5.18 2.09
C ASP A 8 11.00 5.80 2.35
N ALA A 9 10.94 6.56 3.44
CA ALA A 9 9.74 7.24 3.92
C ALA A 9 9.26 8.40 3.03
N ASP A 10 10.10 8.91 2.12
CA ASP A 10 9.79 10.06 1.26
C ASP A 10 9.34 9.63 -0.15
N CYS A 11 9.25 8.32 -0.39
CA CYS A 11 8.86 7.69 -1.65
C CYS A 11 9.76 8.07 -2.85
N HIS A 12 11.07 8.17 -2.63
CA HIS A 12 12.03 8.47 -3.70
C HIS A 12 12.66 7.20 -4.34
N HIS A 13 12.77 6.10 -3.60
CA HIS A 13 13.35 4.84 -4.08
C HIS A 13 12.29 3.73 -4.11
N SER A 14 11.57 3.64 -5.23
CA SER A 14 10.58 2.57 -5.44
C SER A 14 11.28 1.22 -5.50
N ILE A 15 10.75 0.25 -4.76
CA ILE A 15 11.22 -1.13 -4.78
C ILE A 15 10.27 -2.07 -5.53
N GLY A 16 9.03 -1.63 -5.79
CA GLY A 16 8.12 -2.31 -6.69
C GLY A 16 6.73 -1.70 -6.70
N ASN A 17 5.87 -2.28 -7.54
CA ASN A 17 4.47 -1.89 -7.64
C ASN A 17 3.61 -3.09 -8.06
N TYR A 18 2.33 -3.05 -7.72
CA TYR A 18 1.36 -4.04 -8.19
C TYR A 18 -0.05 -3.44 -8.26
N ILE A 19 -0.93 -4.13 -8.99
CA ILE A 19 -2.36 -3.82 -9.06
C ILE A 19 -3.07 -4.76 -8.06
N PRO A 20 -3.73 -4.22 -7.02
CA PRO A 20 -4.44 -5.03 -6.05
C PRO A 20 -5.71 -5.64 -6.65
N THR A 21 -6.29 -6.57 -5.90
CA THR A 21 -7.53 -7.26 -6.26
C THR A 21 -8.52 -7.12 -5.13
N CYS A 22 -9.80 -7.37 -5.39
CA CYS A 22 -10.80 -7.29 -4.32
C CYS A 22 -10.69 -8.41 -3.26
N GLU A 23 -9.84 -9.41 -3.48
CA GLU A 23 -9.64 -10.52 -2.53
C GLU A 23 -8.81 -10.14 -1.29
N GLY A 24 -8.07 -9.02 -1.32
CA GLY A 24 -7.28 -8.59 -0.16
C GLY A 24 -6.13 -9.51 0.19
N ASN A 25 -5.47 -10.10 -0.82
CA ASN A 25 -4.34 -11.00 -0.62
C ASN A 25 -3.24 -10.32 0.22
N CYS A 26 -2.65 -11.08 1.15
CA CYS A 26 -1.54 -10.60 1.97
C CYS A 26 -0.25 -10.63 1.15
N PHE A 27 0.27 -9.46 0.80
CA PHE A 27 1.54 -9.31 0.10
C PHE A 27 2.67 -9.12 1.11
N GLN A 28 3.66 -10.01 1.05
CA GLN A 28 4.79 -10.04 1.98
C GLN A 28 6.04 -9.47 1.32
N PHE A 29 6.82 -8.72 2.08
CA PHE A 29 8.04 -8.06 1.65
C PHE A 29 9.13 -8.20 2.72
N SER A 30 10.39 -7.95 2.35
CA SER A 30 11.48 -7.93 3.34
C SER A 30 11.36 -6.74 4.30
N SER A 31 11.11 -5.56 3.75
CA SER A 31 10.83 -4.30 4.44
C SER A 31 10.47 -3.22 3.42
N PHE A 32 9.57 -2.32 3.77
CA PHE A 32 9.30 -1.07 3.05
C PHE A 32 8.93 0.04 4.05
N GLN A 33 9.09 1.30 3.64
CA GLN A 33 8.82 2.45 4.50
C GLN A 33 7.78 3.39 3.93
N GLY A 34 7.79 3.59 2.61
CA GLY A 34 6.87 4.46 1.89
C GLY A 34 5.84 3.67 1.08
N LEU A 35 4.64 4.24 0.94
CA LEU A 35 3.55 3.69 0.15
C LEU A 35 2.83 4.81 -0.60
N VAL A 36 2.59 4.61 -1.89
CA VAL A 36 1.71 5.45 -2.72
C VAL A 36 0.62 4.56 -3.29
N VAL A 37 -0.62 5.02 -3.17
CA VAL A 37 -1.82 4.31 -3.65
C VAL A 37 -2.58 5.19 -4.62
N GLU A 38 -3.02 4.58 -5.71
CA GLU A 38 -3.69 5.25 -6.81
C GLU A 38 -4.96 4.48 -7.17
N GLY A 39 -6.10 5.18 -7.35
CA GLY A 39 -7.33 4.63 -7.92
C GLY A 39 -7.38 4.75 -9.44
N ASN A 40 -8.57 4.66 -10.01
CA ASN A 40 -8.78 4.85 -11.45
C ASN A 40 -9.80 5.95 -11.79
N PHE A 41 -10.03 6.91 -10.89
CA PHE A 41 -11.03 7.99 -10.97
C PHE A 41 -12.50 7.53 -10.82
N ILE A 42 -12.78 6.24 -10.91
CA ILE A 42 -14.13 5.68 -10.75
C ILE A 42 -14.20 4.88 -9.45
N HIS A 43 -13.22 4.02 -9.24
CA HIS A 43 -13.04 3.17 -8.08
C HIS A 43 -11.73 3.52 -7.40
N GLY A 44 -11.72 3.41 -6.08
CA GLY A 44 -10.56 3.72 -5.28
C GLY A 44 -9.79 2.48 -4.85
N THR A 45 -8.55 2.74 -4.42
CA THR A 45 -7.66 1.74 -3.86
C THR A 45 -7.37 2.10 -2.40
N ASP A 46 -7.49 1.14 -1.49
CA ASP A 46 -7.07 1.28 -0.10
C ASP A 46 -6.20 0.09 0.33
N CYS A 47 -5.35 0.32 1.32
CA CYS A 47 -4.42 -0.67 1.84
C CYS A 47 -4.38 -0.63 3.36
N ILE A 48 -4.25 -1.81 3.95
CA ILE A 48 -3.88 -2.02 5.35
C ILE A 48 -2.42 -2.46 5.37
N VAL A 49 -1.63 -1.80 6.20
CA VAL A 49 -0.18 -1.99 6.32
C VAL A 49 0.13 -2.66 7.65
N TYR A 50 1.06 -3.62 7.64
CA TYR A 50 1.41 -4.43 8.80
C TYR A 50 2.92 -4.43 9.06
N SER A 51 3.28 -4.53 10.35
CA SER A 51 4.67 -4.61 10.81
C SER A 51 5.28 -6.00 10.71
N ASP A 52 4.45 -7.04 10.58
CA ASP A 52 4.88 -8.42 10.42
C ASP A 52 4.68 -8.91 8.97
N PRO A 53 5.30 -10.04 8.60
CA PRO A 53 5.14 -10.59 7.25
C PRO A 53 3.77 -11.20 6.97
N ASP A 54 2.99 -11.58 7.98
CA ASP A 54 1.82 -12.45 7.83
C ASP A 54 0.48 -11.68 7.94
N CYS A 55 0.53 -10.35 7.80
CA CYS A 55 -0.62 -9.45 7.90
C CYS A 55 -1.43 -9.62 9.19
N GLN A 56 -0.77 -9.66 10.35
CA GLN A 56 -1.42 -9.84 11.66
C GLN A 56 -1.39 -8.58 12.54
N ASN A 57 -0.32 -7.80 12.48
CA ASN A 57 -0.03 -6.64 13.32
C ASN A 57 -0.14 -5.35 12.49
N GLU A 58 -1.37 -4.87 12.35
CA GLU A 58 -1.69 -3.62 11.64
C GLU A 58 -0.96 -2.43 12.27
N ILE A 59 -0.36 -1.60 11.42
CA ILE A 59 0.32 -0.35 11.81
C ILE A 59 -0.25 0.89 11.13
N GLY A 60 -1.09 0.71 10.12
CA GLY A 60 -1.74 1.83 9.47
C GLY A 60 -2.63 1.41 8.30
N VAL A 61 -3.44 2.36 7.86
CA VAL A 61 -4.36 2.21 6.74
C VAL A 61 -4.20 3.43 5.83
N THR A 62 -4.29 3.22 4.52
CA THR A 62 -4.28 4.31 3.55
C THR A 62 -5.68 4.90 3.40
N PRO A 63 -5.80 6.18 3.01
CA PRO A 63 -7.06 6.69 2.48
C PRO A 63 -7.51 5.89 1.26
N ASN A 64 -8.82 5.86 1.01
CA ASN A 64 -9.36 5.31 -0.23
C ASN A 64 -9.06 6.27 -1.40
N ALA A 65 -8.08 5.91 -2.21
CA ALA A 65 -7.55 6.73 -3.29
C ALA A 65 -8.47 6.66 -4.52
N ILE A 66 -9.52 7.47 -4.62
CA ILE A 66 -10.45 7.44 -5.78
C ILE A 66 -9.96 8.33 -6.92
N ASN A 67 -9.69 9.61 -6.63
CA ASN A 67 -9.60 10.66 -7.65
C ASN A 67 -8.17 11.07 -8.03
N GLN A 68 -7.15 10.56 -7.35
CA GLN A 68 -5.72 10.88 -7.55
C GLN A 68 -4.84 10.05 -6.61
N ASN A 69 -3.53 10.06 -6.87
CA ASN A 69 -2.50 9.49 -6.00
C ASN A 69 -2.63 10.07 -4.60
N VAL A 70 -2.67 9.22 -3.60
CA VAL A 70 -2.43 9.67 -2.22
C VAL A 70 -0.97 10.09 -2.11
N ASP A 71 -0.72 11.22 -1.44
CA ASP A 71 0.64 11.65 -1.11
C ASP A 71 1.41 10.52 -0.42
N CYS A 72 2.74 10.52 -0.54
CA CYS A 72 3.58 9.48 0.07
C CYS A 72 3.23 9.26 1.55
N LEU A 73 2.84 8.04 1.89
CA LEU A 73 2.53 7.63 3.25
C LEU A 73 3.72 6.87 3.82
N SER A 74 4.17 7.26 5.01
CA SER A 74 5.31 6.65 5.70
C SER A 74 4.84 5.83 6.90
N TYR A 75 5.36 4.61 7.03
CA TYR A 75 4.95 3.63 8.05
C TYR A 75 6.12 3.10 8.91
N GLY A 76 7.31 3.69 8.82
CA GLY A 76 8.49 3.15 9.50
C GLY A 76 9.00 1.90 8.79
N GLU A 77 9.15 0.76 9.48
CA GLU A 77 9.50 -0.53 8.85
C GLU A 77 8.26 -1.44 8.76
N ALA A 78 7.60 -1.43 7.61
CA ALA A 78 6.49 -2.32 7.28
C ALA A 78 7.00 -3.58 6.56
N GLN A 79 6.32 -4.71 6.75
CA GLN A 79 6.73 -5.99 6.14
C GLN A 79 5.65 -6.64 5.29
N SER A 80 4.38 -6.28 5.48
CA SER A 80 3.31 -6.77 4.61
C SER A 80 2.18 -5.76 4.48
N MET A 81 1.33 -5.98 3.47
CA MET A 81 0.12 -5.18 3.26
C MET A 81 -0.97 -6.00 2.58
N LYS A 82 -2.22 -5.61 2.82
CA LYS A 82 -3.39 -6.05 2.06
C LYS A 82 -3.99 -4.84 1.41
N CYS A 83 -4.10 -4.87 0.09
CA CYS A 83 -4.69 -3.77 -0.68
C CYS A 83 -5.90 -4.28 -1.45
N TYR A 84 -6.90 -3.40 -1.55
CA TYR A 84 -8.20 -3.64 -2.14
C TYR A 84 -8.44 -2.60 -3.21
N PHE A 85 -9.03 -3.03 -4.32
CA PHE A 85 -9.49 -2.14 -5.37
C PHE A 85 -10.83 -2.65 -5.88
N ASP A 86 -11.75 -1.71 -6.11
CA ASP A 86 -13.11 -1.96 -6.56
C ASP A 86 -13.87 -3.00 -5.69
N CYS A 87 -13.76 -2.75 -4.38
CA CYS A 87 -14.62 -3.27 -3.33
C CYS A 87 -15.38 -2.09 -2.69
#